data_AF-A0A2P8NIA8-F1
#
_entry.id   AF-A0A2P8NIA8-F1
#
_cell.length_a   1.000
_cell.length_b   1.000
_cell.length_c   1.000
_cell.angle_alpha   90.00
_cell.angle_beta   90.00
_cell.angle_gamma   90.00
#
_symmetry.space_group_name_H-M   'P 1'
#
loop_
_entity.id
_entity.type
_entity.pdbx_description
1 polymer ?
#
loop_
_entity_poly.entity_id
_entity_poly.type
_entity_poly.pdbx_seq_one_letter_code
_entity_poly.pdbx_strand_id
1 'polypeptide(L)'
;METAQQSAPQPPAETTVAPAKETTAPSPSIIRAPERPADTSGPNVIVIRDPSAIGQDLRVAHLPDRALLEQSEHGPLPVRADDGRRPFDVYARPWSGARGARVAIVIGGMALSQTGTQAAIAKLPPEITLAFAPQGNSIGRWMQAARREGHEILMQLPLEPFDYPRVNPGRDTLTTEASTEQNIDTLHNVLGRTTNYVGVMNYMGARFTAEETAFAPVMRDLGARGLLYLDDGSSARSLAGELAAKNRVPYAEGDTTIDQRRDRAAILEKLDELERTARARGFALGTGSAFDVTVETVASWVAEARKRGIEIVPVSALAADPEKR
;
A
#
# COMPACT_ATOMS: atom_id res chain seq x y z
N MET A 1 -64.21 -31.35 -24.96
CA MET A 1 -64.31 -29.96 -24.47
C MET A 1 -63.30 -29.13 -25.24
N GLU A 2 -63.51 -27.81 -25.31
CA GLU A 2 -62.92 -26.80 -26.21
C GLU A 2 -61.62 -27.02 -26.99
N THR A 3 -61.56 -26.33 -28.13
CA THR A 3 -60.42 -26.23 -29.03
C THR A 3 -60.17 -24.79 -29.47
N ALA A 4 -58.90 -24.39 -29.41
CA ALA A 4 -58.20 -23.54 -30.37
C ALA A 4 -58.40 -22.01 -30.43
N GLN A 5 -57.32 -21.40 -30.95
CA GLN A 5 -57.26 -20.26 -31.87
C GLN A 5 -57.07 -18.80 -31.40
N GLN A 6 -56.06 -18.22 -32.04
CA GLN A 6 -55.64 -16.82 -32.11
C GLN A 6 -56.72 -15.89 -32.67
N SER A 7 -56.64 -14.58 -32.38
CA SER A 7 -56.74 -13.51 -33.40
C SER A 7 -56.41 -12.11 -32.85
N ALA A 8 -56.10 -11.20 -33.79
CA ALA A 8 -56.10 -9.73 -33.69
C ALA A 8 -56.77 -9.20 -35.00
N PRO A 9 -57.06 -7.88 -35.23
CA PRO A 9 -56.71 -6.67 -34.47
C PRO A 9 -57.88 -5.64 -34.32
N GLN A 10 -57.53 -4.34 -34.21
CA GLN A 10 -58.29 -3.05 -34.30
C GLN A 10 -59.44 -2.93 -35.34
N PRO A 11 -60.23 -1.82 -35.45
CA PRO A 11 -60.16 -0.45 -34.83
C PRO A 11 -61.47 -0.11 -34.04
N PRO A 12 -62.00 1.15 -33.85
CA PRO A 12 -61.53 2.55 -34.08
C PRO A 12 -61.48 3.37 -32.73
N ALA A 13 -61.81 4.67 -32.50
CA ALA A 13 -62.48 5.77 -33.24
C ALA A 13 -62.14 7.20 -32.68
N GLU A 14 -62.98 8.20 -32.97
CA GLU A 14 -62.84 9.67 -32.72
C GLU A 14 -63.56 10.13 -31.42
N THR A 15 -63.52 11.37 -30.90
CA THR A 15 -63.09 12.73 -31.33
C THR A 15 -62.58 13.49 -30.07
N THR A 16 -61.76 14.55 -30.03
CA THR A 16 -61.84 15.88 -30.69
C THR A 16 -60.55 16.69 -30.48
N VAL A 17 -60.24 17.65 -31.36
CA VAL A 17 -59.19 18.70 -31.24
C VAL A 17 -59.93 20.05 -31.08
N ALA A 18 -59.57 21.07 -30.29
CA ALA A 18 -58.31 21.78 -30.04
C ALA A 18 -58.51 22.72 -28.80
N PRO A 19 -57.65 23.72 -28.45
CA PRO A 19 -56.35 24.12 -29.01
C PRO A 19 -55.22 24.23 -27.96
N ALA A 20 -54.07 24.75 -28.39
CA ALA A 20 -52.82 24.77 -27.64
C ALA A 20 -52.75 25.78 -26.47
N LYS A 21 -51.88 25.45 -25.49
CA LYS A 21 -51.04 26.42 -24.79
C LYS A 21 -49.60 25.95 -24.88
N GLU A 22 -48.71 26.83 -25.33
CA GLU A 22 -47.27 26.59 -25.31
C GLU A 22 -46.73 26.78 -23.89
N THR A 23 -46.01 25.77 -23.37
CA THR A 23 -45.15 25.93 -22.19
C THR A 23 -43.82 25.24 -22.45
N THR A 24 -42.88 26.03 -22.96
CA THR A 24 -41.42 25.84 -23.01
C THR A 24 -40.86 24.57 -22.35
N ALA A 25 -40.26 23.68 -23.14
CA ALA A 25 -39.40 22.62 -22.63
C ALA A 25 -38.11 23.22 -21.99
N PRO A 26 -37.56 22.61 -20.91
CA PRO A 26 -36.34 23.10 -20.29
C PRO A 26 -35.12 22.89 -21.21
N SER A 27 -34.34 23.95 -21.42
CA SER A 27 -33.10 23.91 -22.21
C SER A 27 -31.99 23.15 -21.46
N PRO A 28 -31.01 22.55 -22.18
CA PRO A 28 -29.92 21.82 -21.54
C PRO A 28 -28.99 22.77 -20.77
N SER A 29 -28.85 22.53 -19.46
CA SER A 29 -27.95 23.28 -18.59
C SER A 29 -26.48 23.06 -18.97
N ILE A 30 -25.82 24.10 -19.46
CA ILE A 30 -24.37 24.08 -19.74
C ILE A 30 -23.63 24.00 -18.40
N ILE A 31 -22.99 22.87 -18.12
CA ILE A 31 -22.09 22.72 -16.97
C ILE A 31 -20.85 23.55 -17.24
N ARG A 32 -20.76 24.72 -16.60
CA ARG A 32 -19.57 25.58 -16.67
C ARG A 32 -18.44 24.93 -15.88
N ALA A 33 -17.38 24.51 -16.56
CA ALA A 33 -16.18 24.01 -15.90
C ALA A 33 -15.57 25.09 -15.01
N PRO A 34 -14.98 24.74 -13.84
CA PRO A 34 -14.26 25.71 -13.02
C PRO A 34 -13.07 26.25 -13.81
N GLU A 35 -12.95 27.58 -13.85
CA GLU A 35 -11.86 28.25 -14.55
C GLU A 35 -10.52 27.95 -13.84
N ARG A 36 -9.49 27.68 -14.64
CA ARG A 36 -8.15 27.32 -14.15
C ARG A 36 -7.59 28.46 -13.29
N PRO A 37 -7.12 28.21 -12.05
CA PRO A 37 -6.46 29.23 -11.24
C PRO A 37 -5.29 29.86 -12.01
N ALA A 38 -5.15 31.18 -11.91
CA ALA A 38 -4.10 31.91 -12.59
C ALA A 38 -2.71 31.53 -12.04
N ASP A 39 -1.69 31.65 -12.90
CA ASP A 39 -0.28 31.48 -12.55
C ASP A 39 0.14 32.55 -11.52
N THR A 40 0.33 32.13 -10.27
CA THR A 40 0.78 33.00 -9.16
C THR A 40 2.22 32.66 -8.78
N SER A 41 3.13 32.84 -9.73
CA SER A 41 4.58 32.76 -9.56
C SER A 41 5.12 33.91 -8.70
N GLY A 42 4.92 33.80 -7.38
CA GLY A 42 5.41 34.74 -6.36
C GLY A 42 6.13 34.03 -5.20
N PRO A 43 7.25 34.58 -4.68
CA PRO A 43 7.95 33.98 -3.54
C PRO A 43 7.11 34.10 -2.26
N ASN A 44 7.13 33.04 -1.44
CA ASN A 44 6.41 32.90 -0.16
C ASN A 44 4.89 32.69 -0.20
N VAL A 45 4.39 31.82 -1.10
CA VAL A 45 3.07 31.19 -0.89
C VAL A 45 3.17 30.13 0.20
N ILE A 46 2.73 30.45 1.42
CA ILE A 46 2.55 29.47 2.49
C ILE A 46 1.24 28.71 2.25
N VAL A 47 1.32 27.54 1.62
CA VAL A 47 0.16 26.65 1.44
C VAL A 47 -0.19 26.02 2.79
N ILE A 48 -1.12 26.64 3.53
CA ILE A 48 -1.72 26.03 4.72
C ILE A 48 -2.57 24.85 4.26
N ARG A 49 -2.10 23.63 4.52
CA ARG A 49 -2.83 22.39 4.22
C ARG A 49 -3.54 21.91 5.47
N ASP A 50 -4.77 21.44 5.31
CA ASP A 50 -5.41 20.60 6.31
C ASP A 50 -4.71 19.23 6.31
N PRO A 51 -4.06 18.79 7.41
CA PRO A 51 -3.38 17.50 7.45
C PRO A 51 -4.35 16.31 7.34
N SER A 52 -5.64 16.50 7.60
CA SER A 52 -6.67 15.47 7.39
C SER A 52 -7.06 15.28 5.91
N ALA A 53 -6.73 16.24 5.04
CA ALA A 53 -7.06 16.21 3.62
C ALA A 53 -5.98 15.59 2.71
N ILE A 54 -4.88 15.09 3.28
CA ILE A 54 -3.76 14.52 2.51
C ILE A 54 -4.00 13.03 2.19
N GLY A 55 -4.58 12.27 3.12
CA GLY A 55 -4.84 10.83 2.96
C GLY A 55 -6.03 10.53 2.03
N GLN A 56 -5.98 9.38 1.36
CA GLN A 56 -7.03 8.94 0.45
C GLN A 56 -8.26 8.36 1.20
N ASP A 57 -9.47 8.73 0.77
CA ASP A 57 -10.72 8.14 1.27
C ASP A 57 -10.76 6.62 0.99
N LEU A 58 -10.90 5.83 2.05
CA LEU A 58 -10.89 4.36 2.02
C LEU A 58 -11.89 3.76 1.02
N ARG A 59 -13.05 4.41 0.79
CA ARG A 59 -14.08 3.95 -0.17
C ARG A 59 -13.54 3.89 -1.60
N VAL A 60 -12.60 4.77 -1.94
CA VAL A 60 -11.94 4.86 -3.25
C VAL A 60 -10.47 4.46 -3.20
N ALA A 61 -9.96 3.93 -2.08
CA ALA A 61 -8.53 3.64 -1.89
C ALA A 61 -7.95 2.56 -2.81
N HIS A 62 -8.82 1.81 -3.50
CA HIS A 62 -8.50 0.86 -4.57
C HIS A 62 -8.33 1.53 -5.95
N LEU A 63 -8.64 2.83 -6.02
CA LEU A 63 -8.41 3.84 -7.06
C LEU A 63 -6.96 4.37 -7.05
N PRO A 64 -6.08 4.29 -8.07
CA PRO A 64 -4.85 5.08 -8.01
C PRO A 64 -5.13 6.58 -8.14
N ASP A 65 -4.42 7.41 -7.38
CA ASP A 65 -4.30 8.82 -7.71
C ASP A 65 -3.35 8.96 -8.90
N ARG A 66 -3.84 9.59 -9.98
CA ARG A 66 -3.07 9.80 -11.21
C ARG A 66 -1.94 10.82 -11.02
N ALA A 67 -2.03 11.70 -10.03
CA ALA A 67 -0.96 12.65 -9.72
C ALA A 67 0.27 11.99 -9.07
N LEU A 68 0.14 10.73 -8.63
CA LEU A 68 1.22 9.97 -7.98
C LEU A 68 1.79 8.86 -8.88
N LEU A 69 1.51 8.89 -10.19
CA LEU A 69 1.94 7.88 -11.15
C LEU A 69 2.48 8.48 -12.45
N GLU A 70 3.73 8.17 -12.78
CA GLU A 70 4.25 8.28 -14.15
C GLU A 70 4.01 6.99 -14.93
N GLN A 71 4.03 7.05 -16.27
CA GLN A 71 3.98 5.87 -17.13
C GLN A 71 5.38 5.60 -17.68
N SER A 72 5.87 4.37 -17.49
CA SER A 72 7.18 3.90 -17.97
C SER A 72 7.06 2.58 -18.74
N GLU A 73 8.15 2.12 -19.34
CA GLU A 73 8.22 0.77 -19.92
C GLU A 73 8.08 -0.36 -18.89
N HIS A 74 8.44 -0.11 -17.64
CA HIS A 74 8.23 -1.03 -16.50
C HIS A 74 6.79 -1.06 -15.99
N GLY A 75 5.92 -0.16 -16.48
CA GLY A 75 4.56 0.06 -16.00
C GLY A 75 4.37 1.39 -15.25
N PRO A 76 3.31 1.53 -14.43
CA PRO A 76 3.04 2.73 -13.66
C PRO A 76 4.01 2.84 -12.47
N LEU A 77 4.93 3.81 -12.48
CA LEU A 77 5.88 4.02 -11.39
C LEU A 77 5.37 5.11 -10.42
N PRO A 78 5.61 4.94 -9.10
CA PRO A 78 5.19 5.92 -8.11
C PRO A 78 6.07 7.18 -8.18
N VAL A 79 5.42 8.34 -8.12
CA VAL A 79 6.08 9.66 -8.09
C VAL A 79 5.44 10.56 -7.04
N ARG A 80 6.15 11.62 -6.64
CA ARG A 80 5.55 12.76 -5.94
C ARG A 80 4.72 13.57 -6.92
N ALA A 81 3.57 14.07 -6.48
CA ALA A 81 2.75 14.98 -7.28
C ALA A 81 3.41 16.36 -7.43
N ASP A 82 2.99 17.15 -8.41
CA ASP A 82 3.41 18.56 -8.58
C ASP A 82 3.10 19.42 -7.34
N ASP A 83 2.05 19.05 -6.59
CA ASP A 83 1.70 19.67 -5.31
C ASP A 83 2.58 19.18 -4.14
N GLY A 84 3.54 18.28 -4.37
CA GLY A 84 4.46 17.76 -3.37
C GLY A 84 3.92 16.66 -2.46
N ARG A 85 2.66 16.20 -2.61
CA ARG A 85 2.17 15.00 -1.93
C ARG A 85 2.99 13.77 -2.35
N ARG A 86 3.29 12.89 -1.39
CA ARG A 86 4.02 11.64 -1.61
C ARG A 86 3.06 10.44 -1.67
N PRO A 87 3.42 9.35 -2.37
CA PRO A 87 2.76 8.05 -2.24
C PRO A 87 2.65 7.58 -0.78
N PHE A 88 3.69 7.83 0.03
CA PHE A 88 3.68 7.59 1.46
C PHE A 88 2.52 8.30 2.19
N ASP A 89 2.28 9.59 1.93
CA ASP A 89 1.26 10.37 2.66
C ASP A 89 -0.16 10.00 2.22
N VAL A 90 -0.37 9.84 0.91
CA VAL A 90 -1.71 9.71 0.32
C VAL A 90 -2.24 8.29 0.46
N TYR A 91 -1.38 7.28 0.34
CA TYR A 91 -1.80 5.88 0.45
C TYR A 91 -1.78 5.34 1.90
N ALA A 92 -1.28 6.11 2.87
CA ALA A 92 -1.28 5.74 4.28
C ALA A 92 -2.70 5.44 4.81
N ARG A 93 -2.82 4.42 5.66
CA ARG A 93 -4.05 4.16 6.39
C ARG A 93 -4.18 5.11 7.59
N PRO A 94 -5.31 5.81 7.77
CA PRO A 94 -5.56 6.59 8.98
C PRO A 94 -5.58 5.71 10.25
N TRP A 95 -5.01 6.22 11.34
CA TRP A 95 -5.04 5.63 12.69
C TRP A 95 -5.47 6.71 13.70
N SER A 96 -5.73 6.35 14.96
CA SER A 96 -6.43 7.25 15.88
C SER A 96 -5.61 8.47 16.37
N GLY A 97 -4.28 8.44 16.19
CA GLY A 97 -3.36 9.41 16.79
C GLY A 97 -3.23 9.27 18.31
N ALA A 98 -3.79 8.22 18.92
CA ALA A 98 -3.82 8.04 20.36
C ALA A 98 -2.42 7.81 20.95
N ARG A 99 -2.28 8.18 22.24
CA ARG A 99 -1.09 7.88 23.04
C ARG A 99 -1.30 6.53 23.73
N GLY A 100 -0.51 5.53 23.35
CA GLY A 100 -0.56 4.19 23.91
C GLY A 100 0.53 3.29 23.34
N ALA A 101 0.52 2.02 23.74
CA ALA A 101 1.36 0.99 23.14
C ALA A 101 0.77 0.59 21.77
N ARG A 102 1.53 0.83 20.70
CA ARG A 102 1.10 0.59 19.32
C ARG A 102 1.84 -0.59 18.71
N VAL A 103 1.16 -1.45 17.97
CA VAL A 103 1.77 -2.59 17.28
C VAL A 103 1.45 -2.51 15.79
N ALA A 104 2.48 -2.48 14.95
CA ALA A 104 2.32 -2.75 13.52
C ALA A 104 2.67 -4.21 13.23
N ILE A 105 1.93 -4.82 12.31
CA ILE A 105 2.26 -6.15 11.77
C ILE A 105 2.20 -6.06 10.26
N VAL A 106 3.22 -6.61 9.61
CA VAL A 106 3.39 -6.63 8.15
C VAL A 106 3.40 -8.08 7.68
N ILE A 107 2.45 -8.44 6.81
CA ILE A 107 2.31 -9.79 6.26
C ILE A 107 2.73 -9.78 4.78
N GLY A 108 3.88 -10.39 4.50
CA GLY A 108 4.49 -10.51 3.17
C GLY A 108 4.14 -11.79 2.43
N GLY A 109 4.68 -11.94 1.21
CA GLY A 109 4.41 -13.04 0.31
C GLY A 109 3.07 -12.93 -0.43
N MET A 110 2.41 -11.76 -0.38
CA MET A 110 1.12 -11.55 -1.02
C MET A 110 1.25 -11.66 -2.55
N ALA A 111 0.20 -12.19 -3.19
CA ALA A 111 0.12 -12.61 -4.59
C ALA A 111 0.97 -13.84 -5.01
N LEU A 112 1.82 -14.42 -4.15
CA LEU A 112 2.51 -15.69 -4.44
C LEU A 112 1.51 -16.86 -4.50
N SER A 113 0.72 -17.05 -3.44
CA SER A 113 -0.39 -18.00 -3.39
C SER A 113 -1.72 -17.28 -3.59
N GLN A 114 -2.51 -17.65 -4.59
CA GLN A 114 -3.81 -17.01 -4.85
C GLN A 114 -4.81 -17.28 -3.71
N THR A 115 -4.86 -18.50 -3.17
CA THR A 115 -5.73 -18.86 -2.04
C THR A 115 -5.24 -18.24 -0.74
N GLY A 116 -3.93 -18.27 -0.47
CA GLY A 116 -3.33 -17.64 0.72
C GLY A 116 -3.55 -16.12 0.73
N THR A 117 -3.38 -15.45 -0.41
CA THR A 117 -3.67 -14.00 -0.55
C THR A 117 -5.15 -13.70 -0.30
N GLN A 118 -6.07 -14.56 -0.77
CA GLN A 118 -7.50 -14.42 -0.49
C GLN A 118 -7.81 -14.59 1.00
N ALA A 119 -7.26 -15.63 1.63
CA ALA A 119 -7.46 -15.91 3.04
C ALA A 119 -6.87 -14.81 3.93
N ALA A 120 -5.70 -14.27 3.58
CA ALA A 120 -5.08 -13.16 4.29
C ALA A 120 -5.95 -11.90 4.25
N ILE A 121 -6.38 -11.44 3.06
CA ILE A 121 -7.24 -10.25 2.91
C ILE A 121 -8.61 -10.44 3.59
N ALA A 122 -9.15 -11.66 3.60
CA ALA A 122 -10.47 -11.93 4.19
C ALA A 122 -10.46 -12.18 5.72
N LYS A 123 -9.29 -12.48 6.32
CA LYS A 123 -9.17 -12.79 7.76
C LYS A 123 -8.43 -11.72 8.57
N LEU A 124 -7.47 -11.02 7.96
CA LEU A 124 -6.67 -10.01 8.67
C LEU A 124 -7.49 -8.71 8.81
N PRO A 125 -7.49 -8.06 9.98
CA PRO A 125 -8.10 -6.75 10.13
C PRO A 125 -7.31 -5.69 9.33
N PRO A 126 -7.96 -4.62 8.85
CA PRO A 126 -7.38 -3.70 7.87
C PRO A 126 -6.24 -2.83 8.40
N GLU A 127 -6.00 -2.81 9.72
CA GLU A 127 -4.80 -2.21 10.32
C GLU A 127 -3.51 -2.99 10.03
N ILE A 128 -3.61 -4.27 9.61
CA ILE A 128 -2.46 -5.08 9.19
C ILE A 128 -1.97 -4.61 7.83
N THR A 129 -0.67 -4.36 7.71
CA THR A 129 -0.04 -3.96 6.43
C THR A 129 0.25 -5.20 5.58
N LEU A 130 -0.02 -5.14 4.28
CA LEU A 130 0.15 -6.25 3.35
C LEU A 130 1.26 -5.98 2.35
N ALA A 131 2.28 -6.84 2.31
CA ALA A 131 3.44 -6.67 1.43
C ALA A 131 3.42 -7.65 0.25
N PHE A 132 3.46 -7.12 -0.98
CA PHE A 132 3.32 -7.89 -2.22
C PHE A 132 4.65 -8.29 -2.81
N ALA A 133 4.79 -9.58 -3.12
CA ALA A 133 5.95 -10.08 -3.85
C ALA A 133 5.82 -9.71 -5.34
N PRO A 134 6.82 -9.07 -5.96
CA PRO A 134 6.78 -8.70 -7.39
C PRO A 134 6.70 -9.93 -8.30
N GLN A 135 7.18 -11.08 -7.84
CA GLN A 135 7.04 -12.38 -8.51
C GLN A 135 5.60 -12.89 -8.55
N GLY A 136 4.71 -12.35 -7.73
CA GLY A 136 3.32 -12.79 -7.57
C GLY A 136 2.45 -12.62 -8.82
N ASN A 137 1.33 -13.35 -8.82
CA ASN A 137 0.34 -13.38 -9.89
C ASN A 137 -0.91 -12.58 -9.53
N SER A 138 -1.53 -11.94 -10.52
CA SER A 138 -2.74 -11.11 -10.34
C SER A 138 -2.55 -9.92 -9.36
N ILE A 139 -1.34 -9.38 -9.21
CA ILE A 139 -0.99 -8.38 -8.17
C ILE A 139 -1.98 -7.22 -8.15
N GLY A 140 -2.28 -6.60 -9.30
CA GLY A 140 -3.25 -5.49 -9.39
C GLY A 140 -4.66 -5.83 -8.89
N ARG A 141 -5.14 -7.09 -9.07
CA ARG A 141 -6.42 -7.57 -8.54
C ARG A 141 -6.40 -7.64 -7.01
N TRP A 142 -5.31 -8.15 -6.46
CA TRP A 142 -5.13 -8.33 -5.02
C TRP A 142 -4.84 -7.02 -4.30
N MET A 143 -4.11 -6.10 -4.92
CA MET A 143 -3.97 -4.72 -4.48
C MET A 143 -5.34 -4.04 -4.39
N GLN A 144 -6.17 -4.11 -5.44
CA GLN A 144 -7.51 -3.54 -5.41
C GLN A 144 -8.43 -4.16 -4.35
N ALA A 145 -8.27 -5.45 -4.04
CA ALA A 145 -8.98 -6.11 -2.96
C ALA A 145 -8.49 -5.61 -1.59
N ALA A 146 -7.18 -5.70 -1.32
CA ALA A 146 -6.57 -5.25 -0.08
C ALA A 146 -6.88 -3.77 0.24
N ARG A 147 -6.77 -2.88 -0.75
CA ARG A 147 -7.14 -1.46 -0.60
C ARG A 147 -8.63 -1.22 -0.37
N ARG A 148 -9.52 -2.10 -0.87
CA ARG A 148 -10.97 -1.98 -0.69
C ARG A 148 -11.41 -2.41 0.71
N GLU A 149 -10.78 -3.43 1.29
CA GLU A 149 -10.95 -3.75 2.71
C GLU A 149 -10.26 -2.71 3.63
N GLY A 150 -9.34 -1.92 3.06
CA GLY A 150 -8.75 -0.74 3.69
C GLY A 150 -7.32 -0.93 4.20
N HIS A 151 -6.62 -1.98 3.78
CA HIS A 151 -5.23 -2.24 4.16
C HIS A 151 -4.25 -1.19 3.63
N GLU A 152 -3.22 -0.91 4.43
CA GLU A 152 -1.98 -0.32 3.92
C GLU A 152 -1.16 -1.38 3.18
N ILE A 153 -0.43 -0.96 2.14
CA ILE A 153 0.27 -1.86 1.22
C ILE A 153 1.73 -1.45 1.06
N LEU A 154 2.60 -2.45 0.97
CA LEU A 154 4.01 -2.34 0.58
C LEU A 154 4.29 -3.20 -0.65
N MET A 155 5.36 -2.87 -1.39
CA MET A 155 6.01 -3.80 -2.33
C MET A 155 7.23 -4.46 -1.67
N GLN A 156 7.43 -5.74 -1.88
CA GLN A 156 8.67 -6.41 -1.47
C GLN A 156 9.75 -6.21 -2.52
N LEU A 157 10.94 -5.78 -2.09
CA LEU A 157 12.12 -5.60 -2.91
C LEU A 157 13.04 -6.82 -2.70
N PRO A 158 13.23 -7.69 -3.71
CA PRO A 158 14.09 -8.87 -3.57
C PRO A 158 15.55 -8.42 -3.58
N LEU A 159 16.28 -8.71 -2.51
CA LEU A 159 17.64 -8.21 -2.30
C LEU A 159 18.62 -9.35 -2.01
N GLU A 160 19.88 -9.18 -2.45
CA GLU A 160 20.92 -10.21 -2.33
C GLU A 160 21.23 -10.66 -0.88
N PRO A 161 21.06 -11.96 -0.54
CA PRO A 161 21.60 -12.55 0.68
C PRO A 161 23.09 -12.96 0.51
N PHE A 162 23.81 -13.17 1.62
CA PHE A 162 25.20 -13.68 1.58
C PHE A 162 25.37 -15.03 0.85
N ASP A 163 24.29 -15.82 0.77
CA ASP A 163 24.26 -17.13 0.12
C ASP A 163 23.90 -17.07 -1.38
N TYR A 164 23.83 -15.89 -1.99
CA TYR A 164 23.51 -15.75 -3.41
C TYR A 164 24.64 -16.34 -4.30
N PRO A 165 24.34 -17.00 -5.44
CA PRO A 165 23.03 -17.35 -5.98
C PRO A 165 22.45 -18.68 -5.47
N ARG A 166 23.11 -19.39 -4.53
CA ARG A 166 22.61 -20.65 -3.95
C ARG A 166 21.26 -20.47 -3.25
N VAL A 167 21.07 -19.35 -2.56
CA VAL A 167 19.77 -18.89 -2.09
C VAL A 167 19.39 -17.65 -2.89
N ASN A 168 18.41 -17.81 -3.78
CA ASN A 168 17.99 -16.79 -4.72
C ASN A 168 16.57 -16.29 -4.36
N PRO A 169 16.36 -15.00 -4.04
CA PRO A 169 15.03 -14.44 -3.77
C PRO A 169 14.05 -14.55 -4.94
N GLY A 170 14.56 -14.63 -6.17
CA GLY A 170 13.80 -14.81 -7.40
C GLY A 170 14.36 -13.97 -8.56
N ARG A 171 13.59 -13.88 -9.65
CA ARG A 171 13.81 -12.81 -10.63
C ARG A 171 13.65 -11.44 -9.97
N ASP A 172 14.16 -10.40 -10.62
CA ASP A 172 14.05 -9.02 -10.18
C ASP A 172 14.79 -8.78 -8.82
N THR A 173 15.87 -9.56 -8.56
CA THR A 173 16.74 -9.42 -7.38
C THR A 173 17.86 -8.43 -7.63
N LEU A 174 17.97 -7.40 -6.79
CA LEU A 174 19.08 -6.44 -6.82
C LEU A 174 20.33 -7.04 -6.16
N THR A 175 21.51 -6.83 -6.76
CA THR A 175 22.78 -7.41 -6.30
C THR A 175 23.90 -6.39 -6.19
N THR A 176 24.85 -6.68 -5.31
CA THR A 176 26.04 -5.86 -5.04
C THR A 176 27.08 -5.90 -6.18
N GLU A 177 26.92 -6.82 -7.12
CA GLU A 177 27.78 -7.00 -8.30
C GLU A 177 27.20 -6.36 -9.58
N ALA A 178 25.92 -5.97 -9.56
CA ALA A 178 25.27 -5.25 -10.65
C ALA A 178 25.61 -3.75 -10.61
N SER A 179 25.60 -3.08 -11.78
CA SER A 179 25.82 -1.64 -11.86
C SER A 179 24.69 -0.84 -11.18
N THR A 180 24.91 0.45 -10.93
CA THR A 180 23.86 1.33 -10.39
C THR A 180 22.66 1.37 -11.33
N GLU A 181 22.89 1.48 -12.63
CA GLU A 181 21.87 1.53 -13.68
C GLU A 181 21.06 0.22 -13.70
N GLN A 182 21.73 -0.94 -13.62
CA GLN A 182 21.08 -2.25 -13.59
C GLN A 182 20.24 -2.47 -12.33
N ASN A 183 20.71 -2.02 -11.16
CA ASN A 183 19.94 -2.09 -9.92
C ASN A 183 18.74 -1.13 -9.92
N ILE A 184 18.84 0.05 -10.57
CA ILE A 184 17.72 0.99 -10.71
C ILE A 184 16.68 0.52 -11.73
N ASP A 185 17.11 -0.06 -12.86
CA ASP A 185 16.21 -0.75 -13.81
C ASP A 185 15.47 -1.91 -13.11
N THR A 186 16.18 -2.72 -12.32
CA THR A 186 15.58 -3.80 -11.55
C THR A 186 14.61 -3.28 -10.48
N LEU A 187 14.94 -2.17 -9.81
CA LEU A 187 14.04 -1.49 -8.89
C LEU A 187 12.76 -1.00 -9.59
N HIS A 188 12.87 -0.36 -10.76
CA HIS A 188 11.71 0.14 -11.49
C HIS A 188 10.85 -1.01 -12.02
N ASN A 189 11.45 -2.12 -12.47
CA ASN A 189 10.75 -3.39 -12.78
C ASN A 189 9.96 -3.95 -11.59
N VAL A 190 10.45 -3.79 -10.35
CA VAL A 190 9.73 -4.17 -9.11
C VAL A 190 8.63 -3.16 -8.76
N LEU A 191 8.90 -1.86 -8.85
CA LEU A 191 7.95 -0.80 -8.52
C LEU A 191 6.75 -0.78 -9.48
N GLY A 192 6.98 -0.96 -10.78
CA GLY A 192 5.95 -0.93 -11.83
C GLY A 192 4.96 -2.10 -11.81
N ARG A 193 5.16 -3.11 -10.94
CA ARG A 193 4.28 -4.28 -10.81
C ARG A 193 2.86 -3.94 -10.33
N THR A 194 2.68 -2.82 -9.62
CA THR A 194 1.38 -2.37 -9.11
C THR A 194 1.43 -0.90 -8.67
N THR A 195 0.45 -0.42 -7.91
CA THR A 195 0.34 0.94 -7.37
C THR A 195 -0.35 0.91 -5.99
N ASN A 196 -0.68 2.07 -5.41
CA ASN A 196 -1.36 2.26 -4.12
C ASN A 196 -0.63 1.68 -2.89
N TYR A 197 0.69 1.58 -2.95
CA TYR A 197 1.55 1.25 -1.82
C TYR A 197 2.24 2.50 -1.26
N VAL A 198 2.51 2.52 0.05
CA VAL A 198 3.19 3.64 0.73
C VAL A 198 4.70 3.58 0.62
N GLY A 199 5.25 2.41 0.29
CA GLY A 199 6.68 2.15 0.33
C GLY A 199 7.06 0.74 -0.10
N VAL A 200 8.32 0.42 0.10
CA VAL A 200 8.90 -0.92 -0.09
C VAL A 200 9.37 -1.52 1.23
N MET A 201 9.55 -2.84 1.26
CA MET A 201 10.35 -3.53 2.28
C MET A 201 11.34 -4.48 1.63
N ASN A 202 12.45 -4.80 2.28
CA ASN A 202 13.32 -5.86 1.78
C ASN A 202 12.63 -7.25 1.83
N TYR A 203 13.07 -8.12 0.95
CA TYR A 203 12.90 -9.56 1.05
C TYR A 203 14.28 -10.20 0.91
N MET A 204 14.77 -10.78 2.01
CA MET A 204 16.19 -11.12 2.21
C MET A 204 17.08 -9.85 2.22
N GLY A 205 18.20 -9.83 1.50
CA GLY A 205 19.04 -8.63 1.38
C GLY A 205 20.21 -8.49 2.35
N ALA A 206 20.49 -9.47 3.21
CA ALA A 206 21.53 -9.31 4.24
C ALA A 206 22.95 -8.98 3.73
N ARG A 207 23.28 -9.28 2.45
CA ARG A 207 24.51 -8.81 1.78
C ARG A 207 24.30 -7.41 1.20
N PHE A 208 23.20 -7.21 0.46
CA PHE A 208 22.89 -5.94 -0.19
C PHE A 208 22.73 -4.75 0.77
N THR A 209 22.00 -4.93 1.89
CA THR A 209 21.71 -3.84 2.83
C THR A 209 22.93 -3.37 3.61
N ALA A 210 24.02 -4.15 3.61
CA ALA A 210 25.29 -3.80 4.24
C ALA A 210 26.29 -3.12 3.27
N GLU A 211 25.95 -2.96 1.99
CA GLU A 211 26.84 -2.44 0.94
C GLU A 211 26.41 -1.03 0.49
N GLU A 212 27.10 0.01 0.96
CA GLU A 212 26.70 1.40 0.70
C GLU A 212 26.69 1.73 -0.80
N THR A 213 27.63 1.17 -1.57
CA THR A 213 27.79 1.51 -2.99
C THR A 213 26.61 1.05 -3.84
N ALA A 214 26.02 -0.10 -3.52
CA ALA A 214 24.83 -0.64 -4.19
C ALA A 214 23.52 -0.08 -3.62
N PHE A 215 23.46 0.19 -2.31
CA PHE A 215 22.21 0.53 -1.63
C PHE A 215 21.91 2.03 -1.60
N ALA A 216 22.92 2.91 -1.56
CA ALA A 216 22.70 4.36 -1.54
C ALA A 216 21.98 4.92 -2.79
N PRO A 217 22.20 4.42 -4.03
CA PRO A 217 21.40 4.81 -5.19
C PRO A 217 19.93 4.41 -5.07
N VAL A 218 19.64 3.19 -4.58
CA VAL A 218 18.27 2.68 -4.37
C VAL A 218 17.52 3.56 -3.38
N MET A 219 18.13 3.88 -2.24
CA MET A 219 17.54 4.79 -1.26
C MET A 219 17.30 6.21 -1.80
N ARG A 220 18.13 6.68 -2.74
CA ARG A 220 17.93 7.97 -3.41
C ARG A 220 16.70 7.97 -4.33
N ASP A 221 16.50 6.90 -5.09
CA ASP A 221 15.33 6.74 -5.96
C ASP A 221 14.03 6.68 -5.15
N LEU A 222 13.99 5.84 -4.09
CA LEU A 222 12.85 5.77 -3.16
C LEU A 222 12.54 7.13 -2.52
N GLY A 223 13.57 7.89 -2.12
CA GLY A 223 13.42 9.23 -1.55
C GLY A 223 12.85 10.23 -2.55
N ALA A 224 13.37 10.23 -3.79
CA ALA A 224 12.83 11.05 -4.87
C ALA A 224 11.36 10.73 -5.16
N ARG A 225 11.00 9.44 -5.20
CA ARG A 225 9.63 8.94 -5.42
C ARG A 225 8.68 9.20 -4.25
N GLY A 226 9.19 9.49 -3.05
CA GLY A 226 8.37 9.72 -1.86
C GLY A 226 7.81 8.43 -1.24
N LEU A 227 8.61 7.37 -1.27
CA LEU A 227 8.28 6.05 -0.73
C LEU A 227 8.91 5.85 0.66
N LEU A 228 8.20 5.16 1.55
CA LEU A 228 8.77 4.55 2.76
C LEU A 228 9.73 3.40 2.39
N TYR A 229 10.77 3.20 3.20
CA TYR A 229 11.50 1.93 3.27
C TYR A 229 11.33 1.29 4.65
N LEU A 230 10.85 0.06 4.67
CA LEU A 230 10.83 -0.81 5.85
C LEU A 230 12.00 -1.81 5.77
N ASP A 231 12.90 -1.78 6.75
CA ASP A 231 13.81 -2.90 6.99
C ASP A 231 13.09 -3.97 7.82
N ASP A 232 13.14 -5.24 7.39
CA ASP A 232 12.49 -6.35 8.08
C ASP A 232 13.19 -6.77 9.38
N GLY A 233 14.35 -6.17 9.70
CA GLY A 233 15.15 -6.43 10.89
C GLY A 233 16.08 -7.65 10.77
N SER A 234 16.14 -8.31 9.60
CA SER A 234 16.91 -9.54 9.41
C SER A 234 18.43 -9.33 9.34
N SER A 235 18.91 -8.11 9.15
CA SER A 235 20.33 -7.78 9.04
C SER A 235 20.77 -6.71 10.05
N ALA A 236 21.41 -7.14 11.14
CA ALA A 236 22.05 -6.26 12.13
C ALA A 236 23.30 -5.50 11.60
N ARG A 237 23.53 -5.50 10.28
CA ARG A 237 24.53 -4.70 9.55
C ARG A 237 23.88 -3.80 8.49
N SER A 238 22.55 -3.69 8.46
CA SER A 238 21.84 -2.87 7.50
C SER A 238 22.22 -1.40 7.66
N LEU A 239 22.58 -0.76 6.55
CA LEU A 239 22.80 0.68 6.44
C LEU A 239 21.49 1.44 6.18
N ALA A 240 20.34 0.74 6.18
CA ALA A 240 19.06 1.28 5.73
C ALA A 240 18.64 2.54 6.50
N GLY A 241 18.74 2.56 7.82
CA GLY A 241 18.37 3.72 8.65
C GLY A 241 19.22 4.97 8.36
N GLU A 242 20.54 4.83 8.19
CA GLU A 242 21.41 5.96 7.83
C GLU A 242 21.11 6.44 6.41
N LEU A 243 21.06 5.53 5.44
CA LEU A 243 20.81 5.86 4.04
C LEU A 243 19.41 6.45 3.82
N ALA A 244 18.41 6.01 4.60
CA ALA A 244 17.08 6.58 4.56
C ALA A 244 17.06 8.03 5.07
N ALA A 245 17.67 8.30 6.23
CA ALA A 245 17.82 9.66 6.76
C ALA A 245 18.59 10.57 5.79
N LYS A 246 19.70 10.07 5.21
CA LYS A 246 20.57 10.75 4.23
C LYS A 246 19.83 11.12 2.93
N ASN A 247 18.84 10.32 2.51
CA ASN A 247 18.07 10.52 1.27
C ASN A 247 16.61 11.00 1.49
N ARG A 248 16.22 11.34 2.73
CA ARG A 248 14.85 11.76 3.12
C ARG A 248 13.75 10.73 2.85
N VAL A 249 14.10 9.46 2.98
CA VAL A 249 13.17 8.32 2.92
C VAL A 249 12.53 8.16 4.31
N PRO A 250 11.19 8.14 4.44
CA PRO A 250 10.54 7.68 5.67
C PRO A 250 10.99 6.25 5.98
N TYR A 251 11.40 5.98 7.22
CA TYR A 251 12.04 4.72 7.61
C TYR A 251 11.27 3.99 8.71
N ALA A 252 11.14 2.68 8.58
CA ALA A 252 10.69 1.79 9.65
C ALA A 252 11.60 0.55 9.74
N GLU A 253 11.62 -0.11 10.89
CA GLU A 253 12.47 -1.27 11.18
C GLU A 253 11.67 -2.30 11.98
N GLY A 254 11.84 -3.59 11.68
CA GLY A 254 11.20 -4.70 12.39
C GLY A 254 11.90 -5.10 13.68
N ASP A 255 11.18 -5.15 14.81
CA ASP A 255 11.71 -5.68 16.07
C ASP A 255 11.79 -7.23 16.04
N THR A 256 10.91 -7.91 15.29
CA THR A 256 10.94 -9.39 15.19
C THR A 256 10.18 -9.98 14.00
N THR A 257 10.66 -11.09 13.46
CA THR A 257 9.89 -11.94 12.53
C THR A 257 9.05 -12.95 13.33
N ILE A 258 7.73 -12.91 13.19
CA ILE A 258 6.80 -13.64 14.06
C ILE A 258 6.66 -15.14 13.72
N ASP A 259 6.94 -15.54 12.48
CA ASP A 259 6.65 -16.89 11.97
C ASP A 259 7.88 -17.67 11.44
N GLN A 260 9.06 -17.36 12.00
CA GLN A 260 10.29 -18.16 11.80
C GLN A 260 10.06 -19.66 12.09
N ARG A 261 9.27 -19.95 13.13
CA ARG A 261 8.63 -21.26 13.36
C ARG A 261 7.17 -21.16 12.95
N ARG A 262 6.74 -21.99 12.01
CA ARG A 262 5.38 -21.96 11.42
C ARG A 262 4.38 -22.79 12.24
N ASP A 263 4.36 -22.56 13.55
CA ASP A 263 3.45 -23.19 14.49
C ASP A 263 2.74 -22.15 15.36
N ARG A 264 1.49 -22.43 15.75
CA ARG A 264 0.65 -21.45 16.47
C ARG A 264 1.24 -21.04 17.82
N ALA A 265 1.97 -21.91 18.51
CA ALA A 265 2.53 -21.60 19.82
C ALA A 265 3.71 -20.63 19.70
N ALA A 266 4.62 -20.88 18.75
CA ALA A 266 5.75 -20.00 18.47
C ALA A 266 5.32 -18.61 17.96
N ILE A 267 4.28 -18.57 17.13
CA ILE A 267 3.77 -17.29 16.59
C ILE A 267 3.10 -16.48 17.70
N LEU A 268 2.36 -17.12 18.62
CA LEU A 268 1.85 -16.43 19.83
C LEU A 268 2.97 -15.96 20.75
N GLU A 269 3.99 -16.79 21.00
CA GLU A 269 5.18 -16.43 21.79
C GLU A 269 5.86 -15.16 21.24
N LYS A 270 5.98 -15.05 19.91
CA LYS A 270 6.53 -13.85 19.25
C LYS A 270 5.60 -12.65 19.25
N LEU A 271 4.28 -12.83 19.15
CA LEU A 271 3.31 -11.74 19.25
C LEU A 271 3.22 -11.17 20.69
N ASP A 272 3.34 -12.03 21.71
CA ASP A 272 3.38 -11.60 23.11
C ASP A 272 4.74 -10.98 23.49
N GLU A 273 5.83 -11.34 22.82
CA GLU A 273 7.09 -10.59 22.84
C GLU A 273 6.93 -9.20 22.20
N LEU A 274 6.26 -9.11 21.05
CA LEU A 274 6.00 -7.87 20.34
C LEU A 274 5.15 -6.88 21.15
N GLU A 275 4.09 -7.35 21.83
CA GLU A 275 3.32 -6.52 22.77
C GLU A 275 4.16 -6.07 23.97
N ARG A 276 5.05 -6.91 24.49
CA ARG A 276 5.96 -6.53 25.60
C ARG A 276 6.89 -5.40 25.18
N THR A 277 7.47 -5.47 23.98
CA THR A 277 8.27 -4.40 23.37
C THR A 277 7.42 -3.14 23.17
N ALA A 278 6.22 -3.26 22.62
CA ALA A 278 5.33 -2.10 22.42
C ALA A 278 4.90 -1.42 23.73
N ARG A 279 4.73 -2.17 24.81
CA ARG A 279 4.46 -1.61 26.15
C ARG A 279 5.68 -0.93 26.77
N ALA A 280 6.90 -1.35 26.43
CA ALA A 280 8.14 -0.76 26.94
C ALA A 280 8.64 0.45 26.13
N ARG A 281 8.58 0.39 24.79
CA ARG A 281 9.02 1.44 23.85
C ARG A 281 7.91 2.41 23.43
N GLY A 282 6.64 2.08 23.65
CA GLY A 282 5.48 2.79 23.11
C GLY A 282 5.13 2.39 21.66
N PHE A 283 5.97 1.58 21.00
CA PHE A 283 5.64 0.87 19.77
C PHE A 283 6.49 -0.38 19.56
N ALA A 284 6.04 -1.27 18.67
CA ALA A 284 6.85 -2.33 18.07
C ALA A 284 6.32 -2.73 16.68
N LEU A 285 7.18 -3.29 15.82
CA LEU A 285 6.84 -3.77 14.48
C LEU A 285 7.20 -5.25 14.29
N GLY A 286 6.20 -6.07 13.94
CA GLY A 286 6.37 -7.49 13.62
C GLY A 286 6.28 -7.77 12.12
N THR A 287 7.20 -8.56 11.58
CA THR A 287 7.16 -9.04 10.19
C THR A 287 6.76 -10.51 10.13
N GLY A 288 6.03 -10.93 9.09
CA GLY A 288 5.64 -12.33 8.89
C GLY A 288 5.20 -12.62 7.46
N SER A 289 4.83 -13.86 7.17
CA SER A 289 4.42 -14.31 5.83
C SER A 289 2.95 -14.74 5.78
N ALA A 290 2.35 -14.72 4.59
CA ALA A 290 0.98 -15.15 4.33
C ALA A 290 0.76 -16.68 4.36
N PHE A 291 1.29 -17.37 5.39
CA PHE A 291 0.93 -18.75 5.71
C PHE A 291 -0.39 -18.79 6.50
N ASP A 292 -1.23 -19.79 6.28
CA ASP A 292 -2.55 -19.88 6.91
C ASP A 292 -2.47 -19.84 8.45
N VAL A 293 -1.48 -20.51 9.05
CA VAL A 293 -1.23 -20.51 10.50
C VAL A 293 -0.81 -19.13 11.02
N THR A 294 -0.02 -18.35 10.26
CA THR A 294 0.36 -16.98 10.61
C THR A 294 -0.86 -16.07 10.55
N VAL A 295 -1.61 -16.12 9.45
CA VAL A 295 -2.83 -15.34 9.23
C VAL A 295 -3.87 -15.56 10.33
N GLU A 296 -4.17 -16.82 10.66
CA GLU A 296 -5.15 -17.16 11.70
C GLU A 296 -4.68 -16.83 13.11
N THR A 297 -3.38 -16.95 13.38
CA THR A 297 -2.82 -16.61 14.70
C THR A 297 -2.79 -15.10 14.90
N VAL A 298 -2.37 -14.32 13.90
CA VAL A 298 -2.38 -12.84 13.93
C VAL A 298 -3.80 -12.30 14.07
N ALA A 299 -4.76 -12.76 13.25
CA ALA A 299 -6.15 -12.31 13.33
C ALA A 299 -6.76 -12.61 14.72
N SER A 300 -6.53 -13.82 15.24
CA SER A 300 -6.97 -14.23 16.59
C SER A 300 -6.30 -13.41 17.70
N TRP A 301 -5.02 -13.09 17.58
CA TRP A 301 -4.27 -12.36 18.60
C TRP A 301 -4.65 -10.87 18.64
N VAL A 302 -4.84 -10.23 17.48
CA VAL A 302 -5.25 -8.83 17.36
C VAL A 302 -6.61 -8.57 18.02
N ALA A 303 -7.55 -9.50 17.89
CA ALA A 303 -8.86 -9.40 18.54
C ALA A 303 -8.75 -9.33 20.07
N GLU A 304 -7.76 -10.00 20.67
CA GLU A 304 -7.49 -9.94 22.11
C GLU A 304 -6.59 -8.78 22.50
N ALA A 305 -5.60 -8.42 21.68
CA ALA A 305 -4.67 -7.30 21.94
C ALA A 305 -5.41 -5.95 22.08
N ARG A 306 -6.47 -5.73 21.27
CA ARG A 306 -7.36 -4.57 21.40
C ARG A 306 -8.03 -4.49 22.78
N LYS A 307 -8.48 -5.63 23.34
CA LYS A 307 -9.07 -5.70 24.69
C LYS A 307 -8.05 -5.40 25.79
N ARG A 308 -6.76 -5.66 25.53
CA ARG A 308 -5.63 -5.31 26.40
C ARG A 308 -5.13 -3.86 26.21
N GLY A 309 -5.82 -3.04 25.40
CA GLY A 309 -5.46 -1.64 25.16
C GLY A 309 -4.24 -1.44 24.25
N ILE A 310 -3.92 -2.41 23.39
CA ILE A 310 -2.95 -2.23 22.31
C ILE A 310 -3.69 -1.70 21.07
N GLU A 311 -3.23 -0.58 20.52
CA GLU A 311 -3.69 -0.11 19.20
C GLU A 311 -2.90 -0.85 18.12
N ILE A 312 -3.59 -1.48 17.17
CA ILE A 312 -2.94 -2.00 15.96
C ILE A 312 -2.93 -0.88 14.92
N VAL A 313 -1.76 -0.61 14.35
CA VAL A 313 -1.53 0.51 13.45
C VAL A 313 -0.82 0.04 12.17
N PRO A 314 -1.02 0.72 11.04
CA PRO A 314 -0.23 0.47 9.83
C PRO A 314 1.24 0.88 10.01
N VAL A 315 2.14 0.42 9.14
CA VAL A 315 3.58 0.74 9.24
C VAL A 315 3.86 2.25 9.12
N SER A 316 3.11 2.98 8.30
CA SER A 316 3.23 4.44 8.16
C SER A 316 3.05 5.21 9.48
N ALA A 317 2.31 4.65 10.45
CA ALA A 317 2.10 5.23 11.78
C ALA A 317 3.32 5.10 12.72
N LEU A 318 4.25 4.19 12.40
CA LEU A 318 5.49 3.96 13.15
C LEU A 318 6.73 4.51 12.45
N ALA A 319 6.65 4.82 11.15
CA ALA A 319 7.76 5.33 10.37
C ALA A 319 8.31 6.67 10.89
N ALA A 320 9.64 6.76 11.01
CA ALA A 320 10.36 8.00 11.19
C ALA A 320 10.47 8.72 9.85
N ASP A 321 9.78 9.85 9.70
CA ASP A 321 9.68 10.62 8.46
C ASP A 321 10.54 11.90 8.53
N PRO A 322 11.63 12.00 7.75
CA PRO A 322 12.52 13.17 7.75
C PRO A 322 11.90 14.48 7.23
N GLU A 323 10.72 14.44 6.59
CA GLU A 323 10.04 15.63 6.07
C GLU A 323 8.90 16.12 6.98
N LYS A 324 8.61 15.38 8.06
CA LYS A 324 7.54 15.68 9.01
C LYS A 324 7.84 16.95 9.82
N ARG A 325 6.85 17.84 9.91
CA ARG A 325 6.89 19.12 10.65
C ARG A 325 5.89 19.10 11.80
#